data_AF-A0A969HQH1-F1
#
_entry.id   AF-A0A969HQH1-F1
#
_cell.length_a   1.000
_cell.length_b   1.000
_cell.length_c   1.000
_cell.angle_alpha   90.00
_cell.angle_beta   90.00
_cell.angle_gamma   90.00
#
_symmetry.space_group_name_H-M   'P 1'
#
loop_
_entity.id
_entity.type
_entity.pdbx_description
1 polymer ?
#
loop_
_entity_poly.entity_id
_entity_poly.type
_entity_poly.pdbx_seq_one_letter_code
_entity_poly.pdbx_strand_id
1 'polypeptide(L)'
;MIVVNTPGDWNATFSPLLHAPWHGFTPTDWVFPSFLFAVGTSLAFVKTRWANQAQGEVIGKILKRALIIFLLGYIVIWAPFFDWTEASTLAWQDG
;
A
#
# COMPACT_ATOMS: atom_id res chain seq x y z
N MET A 1 1.76 7.22 -3.13
CA MET A 1 1.91 8.03 -1.90
C MET A 1 3.34 8.11 -1.39
N ILE A 2 4.18 7.06 -1.52
CA ILE A 2 5.56 7.08 -1.01
C ILE A 2 6.37 8.29 -1.53
N VAL A 3 6.35 8.57 -2.83
CA VAL A 3 7.10 9.70 -3.44
C VAL A 3 6.62 11.07 -2.97
N VAL A 4 5.35 11.18 -2.57
CA VAL A 4 4.71 12.44 -2.14
C VAL A 4 4.91 12.68 -0.64
N ASN A 5 4.90 11.61 0.16
CA ASN A 5 5.01 11.64 1.62
C ASN A 5 6.46 11.53 2.11
N THR A 6 7.36 10.97 1.30
CA THR A 6 8.76 10.74 1.66
C THR A 6 9.64 10.82 0.40
N PRO A 7 9.82 12.02 -0.17
CA PRO A 7 10.59 12.21 -1.41
C PRO A 7 12.11 11.97 -1.25
N GLY A 8 12.61 11.77 -0.01
CA GLY A 8 14.03 11.62 0.29
C GLY A 8 14.75 12.97 0.32
N ASP A 9 14.67 13.74 -0.76
CA ASP A 9 15.16 15.12 -0.83
C ASP A 9 14.03 16.09 -1.19
N TRP A 10 13.64 16.91 -0.20
CA TRP A 10 12.59 17.91 -0.32
C TRP A 10 12.96 19.05 -1.29
N ASN A 11 14.26 19.28 -1.55
CA ASN A 11 14.74 20.31 -2.48
C ASN A 11 14.80 19.82 -3.94
N ALA A 12 14.83 18.50 -4.18
CA ALA A 12 14.81 17.89 -5.52
C ALA A 12 13.43 17.31 -5.88
N THR A 13 12.38 17.66 -5.14
CA THR A 13 11.02 17.12 -5.37
C THR A 13 10.35 17.82 -6.55
N PHE A 14 9.73 17.05 -7.44
CA PHE A 14 8.99 17.60 -8.58
C PHE A 14 7.83 18.48 -8.09
N SER A 15 7.80 19.73 -8.57
CA SER A 15 6.76 20.74 -8.26
C SER A 15 5.30 20.22 -8.25
N PRO A 16 4.83 19.39 -9.22
CA PRO A 16 3.45 18.87 -9.20
C PRO A 16 3.19 17.77 -8.14
N LEU A 17 4.23 17.27 -7.45
CA LEU A 17 4.15 16.26 -6.40
C LEU A 17 4.19 16.88 -4.99
N LEU A 18 4.17 18.20 -4.86
CA LEU A 18 4.07 18.89 -3.58
C LEU A 18 2.62 19.27 -3.30
N HIS A 19 2.20 19.22 -2.04
CA HIS A 19 0.89 19.72 -1.63
C HIS A 19 0.86 21.25 -1.61
N ALA A 20 -0.27 21.83 -1.99
CA ALA A 20 -0.48 23.27 -1.84
C ALA A 20 -0.47 23.68 -0.35
N PRO A 21 0.22 24.76 0.04
CA PRO A 21 0.40 25.14 1.44
C PRO A 21 -0.86 25.68 2.14
N TRP A 22 -1.86 26.22 1.41
CA TRP A 22 -3.16 26.59 1.99
C TRP A 22 -4.27 26.91 0.98
N HIS A 23 -3.97 27.73 -0.02
CA HIS A 23 -4.83 28.02 -1.16
C HIS A 23 -4.10 27.61 -2.43
N GLY A 24 -4.59 26.56 -3.08
CA GLY A 24 -4.00 26.03 -4.28
C GLY A 24 -4.70 24.75 -4.68
N PHE A 25 -4.39 24.28 -5.89
CA PHE A 25 -4.97 23.08 -6.47
C PHE A 25 -3.84 22.32 -7.14
N THR A 26 -3.36 21.27 -6.47
CA THR A 26 -2.28 20.44 -6.98
C THR A 26 -2.79 19.05 -7.35
N PRO A 27 -2.24 18.38 -8.39
CA PRO A 27 -2.67 17.04 -8.78
C PRO A 27 -2.58 16.00 -7.65
N THR A 28 -1.70 16.22 -6.67
CA THR A 28 -1.55 15.41 -5.45
C THR A 28 -2.78 15.44 -4.55
N ASP A 29 -3.55 16.52 -4.57
CA ASP A 29 -4.76 16.66 -3.75
C ASP A 29 -5.92 15.77 -4.26
N TRP A 30 -5.89 15.35 -5.54
CA TRP A 30 -6.88 14.46 -6.14
C TRP A 30 -6.74 13.00 -5.74
N VAL A 31 -5.58 12.60 -5.22
CA VAL A 31 -5.34 11.20 -4.93
C VAL A 31 -6.27 10.71 -3.81
N PHE A 32 -6.56 11.55 -2.81
CA PHE A 32 -7.48 11.17 -1.74
C PHE A 32 -8.95 11.06 -2.20
N PRO A 33 -9.55 12.06 -2.87
CA PRO A 33 -10.91 11.95 -3.42
C PRO A 33 -11.08 10.80 -4.41
N SER A 34 -10.12 10.59 -5.32
CA SER A 34 -10.16 9.48 -6.28
C SER A 34 -10.04 8.12 -5.59
N PHE A 35 -9.20 8.01 -4.55
CA PHE A 35 -9.10 6.82 -3.72
C PHE A 35 -10.44 6.50 -3.03
N LEU A 36 -11.08 7.49 -2.37
CA LEU A 36 -12.39 7.28 -1.74
C LEU A 36 -13.46 6.88 -2.75
N PHE A 37 -13.46 7.47 -3.94
CA PHE A 37 -14.36 7.09 -5.02
C PHE A 37 -14.15 5.64 -5.47
N ALA A 38 -12.90 5.22 -5.68
CA ALA A 38 -12.56 3.85 -6.06
C ALA A 38 -12.97 2.84 -4.97
N VAL A 39 -12.73 3.15 -3.69
CA VAL A 39 -13.15 2.32 -2.57
C VAL A 39 -14.69 2.22 -2.51
N GLY A 40 -15.39 3.35 -2.62
CA GLY A 40 -16.86 3.39 -2.59
C GLY A 40 -17.49 2.59 -3.73
N THR A 41 -17.00 2.74 -4.96
CA THR A 41 -17.47 1.98 -6.12
C THR A 41 -17.18 0.48 -5.98
N SER A 42 -16.00 0.10 -5.45
CA SER A 42 -15.70 -1.30 -5.19
C SER A 42 -16.67 -1.95 -4.18
N LEU A 43 -17.05 -1.21 -3.14
CA LEU A 43 -17.98 -1.70 -2.11
C LEU A 43 -19.40 -1.89 -2.68
N ALA A 44 -19.83 -0.99 -3.58
CA ALA A 44 -21.11 -1.12 -4.27
C ALA A 44 -21.22 -2.42 -5.09
N PHE A 45 -20.15 -2.81 -5.78
CA PHE A 45 -20.13 -4.05 -6.56
C PHE A 45 -20.05 -5.31 -5.69
N VAL A 46 -19.40 -5.23 -4.53
CA VAL A 46 -19.27 -6.35 -3.59
C VAL A 46 -20.62 -6.77 -3.02
N LYS A 47 -21.51 -5.81 -2.72
CA LYS A 47 -22.86 -6.10 -2.18
C LYS A 47 -23.66 -7.03 -3.09
N THR A 48 -23.66 -6.76 -4.40
CA THR A 48 -24.36 -7.59 -5.39
C THR A 48 -23.69 -8.96 -5.55
N ARG A 49 -22.35 -9.00 -5.49
CA ARG A 49 -21.57 -10.25 -5.66
C ARG A 49 -21.77 -11.25 -4.52
N TRP A 50 -22.07 -10.80 -3.31
CA TRP A 50 -22.21 -11.66 -2.13
C TRP A 50 -23.65 -11.87 -1.66
N ALA A 51 -24.64 -11.29 -2.36
CA ALA A 51 -26.05 -11.40 -2.00
C ALA A 51 -26.56 -12.85 -1.87
N ASN A 52 -26.00 -13.79 -2.64
CA ASN A 52 -26.40 -15.20 -2.65
C ASN A 52 -25.41 -16.14 -1.93
N GLN A 53 -24.41 -15.60 -1.23
CA GLN A 53 -23.38 -16.40 -0.56
C GLN A 53 -23.67 -16.50 0.95
N ALA A 54 -23.38 -17.66 1.55
CA ALA A 54 -23.44 -17.80 3.00
C ALA A 54 -22.39 -16.89 3.67
N GLN A 55 -22.77 -16.24 4.77
CA GLN A 55 -21.92 -15.28 5.49
C GLN A 55 -20.55 -15.88 5.87
N GLY A 56 -20.52 -17.17 6.27
CA GLY A 56 -19.28 -17.88 6.63
C GLY A 56 -18.30 -18.02 5.45
N GLU A 57 -18.78 -18.25 4.23
CA GLU A 57 -17.91 -18.34 3.05
C GLU A 57 -17.27 -16.99 2.70
N VAL A 58 -18.02 -15.91 2.86
CA VAL A 58 -17.55 -14.54 2.61
C VAL A 58 -16.48 -14.16 3.63
N ILE A 59 -16.74 -14.38 4.92
CA ILE A 59 -15.78 -14.09 6.00
C ILE A 59 -14.52 -14.94 5.82
N GLY A 60 -14.65 -16.23 5.49
CA GLY A 60 -13.50 -17.09 5.22
C GLY A 60 -12.63 -16.59 4.06
N LYS A 61 -13.25 -16.11 2.97
CA LYS A 61 -12.54 -15.49 1.84
C LYS A 61 -11.83 -14.19 2.24
N ILE A 62 -12.47 -13.35 3.06
CA ILE A 62 -11.87 -12.10 3.55
C ILE A 62 -10.67 -12.40 4.45
N LEU A 63 -10.82 -13.29 5.42
CA LEU A 63 -9.75 -13.68 6.35
C LEU A 63 -8.56 -14.31 5.62
N LYS A 64 -8.80 -15.20 4.66
CA LYS A 64 -7.73 -15.79 3.85
C LYS A 64 -6.93 -14.72 3.11
N ARG A 65 -7.61 -13.75 2.49
CA ARG A 65 -6.94 -12.64 1.78
C ARG A 65 -6.16 -11.74 2.73
N ALA A 66 -6.76 -11.38 3.86
CA ALA A 66 -6.11 -10.56 4.88
C ALA A 66 -4.84 -11.25 5.42
N LEU A 67 -4.93 -12.55 5.73
CA LEU A 67 -3.81 -13.34 6.21
C LEU A 67 -2.69 -13.43 5.19
N ILE A 68 -2.99 -13.67 3.91
CA ILE A 68 -1.98 -13.73 2.85
C ILE A 68 -1.24 -12.38 2.73
N ILE A 69 -1.97 -11.26 2.69
CA ILE A 69 -1.36 -9.92 2.59
C ILE A 69 -0.51 -9.62 3.83
N PHE A 70 -1.02 -9.96 5.02
CA PHE A 70 -0.29 -9.79 6.27
C PHE A 70 1.01 -10.61 6.29
N LEU A 71 0.95 -11.89 5.93
CA LEU A 71 2.13 -12.77 5.90
C LEU A 71 3.14 -12.32 4.85
N LEU A 72 2.70 -11.89 3.67
CA LEU A 72 3.58 -11.32 2.66
C LEU A 72 4.28 -10.07 3.19
N GLY A 73 3.55 -9.15 3.83
CA GLY A 73 4.14 -7.99 4.48
C GLY A 73 5.13 -8.35 5.58
N TYR A 74 4.79 -9.34 6.41
CA TYR A 74 5.66 -9.85 7.47
C TYR A 74 6.97 -10.42 6.92
N ILE A 75 6.91 -11.22 5.85
CA ILE A 75 8.10 -11.76 5.17
C ILE A 75 8.96 -10.64 4.58
N VAL A 76 8.34 -9.62 3.96
CA VAL A 76 9.07 -8.48 3.38
C VAL A 76 9.77 -7.65 4.46
N ILE A 77 9.14 -7.45 5.62
CA ILE A 77 9.78 -6.80 6.78
C ILE A 77 10.96 -7.63 7.31
N TRP A 78 10.93 -8.94 7.12
CA TRP A 78 12.02 -9.87 7.45
C TRP A 78 13.09 -9.98 6.36
N ALA A 79 12.90 -9.37 5.19
CA ALA A 79 13.90 -9.38 4.12
C ALA A 79 15.25 -8.67 4.43
N PRO A 80 15.33 -7.58 5.23
CA PRO A 80 16.60 -6.88 5.48
C PRO A 80 17.57 -7.64 6.39
N PHE A 81 17.26 -8.87 6.83
CA PHE A 81 18.21 -9.71 7.56
C PHE A 81 19.21 -10.45 6.66
N PHE A 82 19.11 -10.31 5.33
CA PHE A 82 20.00 -10.99 4.38
C PHE A 82 20.68 -9.97 3.47
N ASP A 83 21.99 -9.83 3.65
CA ASP A 83 22.83 -9.02 2.80
C ASP A 83 23.75 -9.88 1.93
N TRP A 84 24.05 -9.37 0.74
CA TRP A 84 25.13 -9.89 -0.07
C TRP A 84 26.45 -9.37 0.47
N THR A 85 27.27 -10.26 1.03
CA THR A 85 28.64 -9.91 1.43
C THR A 85 29.52 -9.73 0.20
N GLU A 86 30.64 -9.01 0.34
CA GLU A 86 31.60 -8.78 -0.77
C GLU A 86 32.11 -10.08 -1.41
N ALA A 87 32.05 -11.20 -0.68
CA ALA A 87 32.37 -12.53 -1.17
C ALA A 87 31.26 -13.18 -2.03
N SER A 88 30.21 -12.44 -2.42
CA SER A 88 29.00 -12.93 -3.13
C SER A 88 28.24 -14.06 -2.41
N THR A 89 28.43 -14.15 -1.10
CA THR A 89 27.71 -15.08 -0.23
C THR A 89 26.54 -14.37 0.45
N LEU A 90 25.39 -15.04 0.53
CA LEU A 90 24.26 -14.57 1.34
C LEU A 90 24.61 -14.77 2.81
N ALA A 91 24.76 -13.68 3.55
CA ALA A 91 25.04 -13.71 4.99
C ALA A 91 23.86 -13.12 5.76
N TRP A 92 23.62 -13.67 6.95
CA TRP A 92 22.68 -13.07 7.90
C TRP A 92 23.32 -11.81 8.49
N GLN A 93 22.60 -10.68 8.52
CA GLN A 93 23.07 -9.47 9.19
C GLN A 93 23.08 -9.70 10.71
N ASP A 94 24.24 -10.04 11.26
CA ASP A 94 24.48 -9.97 12.71
C ASP A 94 24.50 -8.48 13.09
N GLY A 95 23.59 -8.06 13.98
CA GLY A 95 23.43 -6.66 14.42
C GLY A 95 24.57 -6.12 15.27
#